data_AF-A0A3Q3BFZ1-F1
#
_entry.id   AF-A0A3Q3BFZ1-F1
#
_cell.length_a   1.000
_cell.length_b   1.000
_cell.length_c   1.000
_cell.angle_alpha   90.00
_cell.angle_beta   90.00
_cell.angle_gamma   90.00
#
_symmetry.space_group_name_H-M   'P 1'
#
loop_
_entity.id
_entity.type
_entity.pdbx_description
1 polymer ?
#
loop_
_entity_poly.entity_id
_entity_poly.type
_entity_poly.pdbx_seq_one_letter_code
_entity_poly.pdbx_strand_id
1 'polypeptide(L)'
;KRALVFSPDAKNIQPLLRAGASRGPALTDSEQELSERLKRLYPAVNEEETPLPRSWSPKDKYSSIGLSQNNLRVHYKGHGKNHKDAASVRATHPIPAACGIYYFEVKIVSKGRDG
;
A
#
# COMPACT_ATOMS: atom_id res chain seq x y z
N LYS A 1 -6.96 -5.91 9.85
CA LYS A 1 -5.89 -5.87 8.81
C LYS A 1 -6.59 -5.67 7.46
N ARG A 2 -6.35 -4.58 6.72
CA ARG A 2 -6.94 -4.42 5.38
C ARG A 2 -6.07 -5.17 4.36
N ALA A 3 -6.70 -6.02 3.55
CA ALA A 3 -6.08 -6.73 2.44
C ALA A 3 -6.60 -6.13 1.14
N LEU A 4 -5.74 -5.97 0.14
CA LEU A 4 -6.19 -5.72 -1.22
C LEU A 4 -6.18 -7.05 -1.97
N VAL A 5 -7.36 -7.43 -2.49
CA VAL A 5 -7.52 -8.58 -3.38
C VAL A 5 -7.43 -8.05 -4.81
N PHE A 6 -6.52 -8.62 -5.58
CA PHE A 6 -6.32 -8.30 -6.99
C PHE A 6 -7.16 -9.26 -7.82
N SER A 7 -8.06 -8.69 -8.63
CA SER A 7 -8.69 -9.45 -9.72
C SER A 7 -7.60 -9.91 -10.70
N PRO A 8 -7.71 -11.10 -11.33
CA PRO A 8 -6.75 -11.58 -12.33
C PRO A 8 -6.41 -10.55 -13.43
N ASP A 9 -7.35 -9.63 -13.68
CA ASP A 9 -7.29 -8.64 -14.74
C ASP A 9 -6.53 -7.37 -14.32
N ALA A 10 -6.59 -6.96 -13.04
CA ALA A 10 -5.97 -5.73 -12.56
C ALA A 10 -4.46 -5.91 -12.26
N LYS A 11 -3.59 -5.43 -13.18
CA LYS A 11 -2.15 -5.76 -13.16
C LYS A 11 -1.26 -4.81 -12.37
N ASN A 12 -1.70 -3.60 -12.06
CA ASN A 12 -0.82 -2.64 -11.37
C ASN A 12 -1.61 -1.68 -10.48
N ILE A 13 -1.25 -1.65 -9.20
CA ILE A 13 -1.93 -0.82 -8.19
C ILE A 13 -0.89 -0.20 -7.27
N GLN A 14 -1.09 1.07 -6.93
CA GLN A 14 -0.24 1.84 -6.02
C GLN A 14 -1.09 2.56 -4.98
N PRO A 15 -0.79 2.49 -3.67
CA PRO A 15 -1.29 3.45 -2.71
C PRO A 15 -0.90 4.85 -3.15
N LEU A 16 -1.87 5.74 -3.29
CA LEU A 16 -1.57 7.13 -3.59
C LEU A 16 -1.27 7.86 -2.29
N LEU A 17 -0.01 7.86 -1.87
CA LEU A 17 0.48 8.86 -0.93
C LEU A 17 1.10 9.98 -1.77
N ARG A 18 0.27 10.90 -2.28
CA ARG A 18 0.78 12.06 -3.02
C ARG A 18 1.30 13.10 -2.02
N ALA A 19 2.61 13.33 -2.02
CA ALA A 19 3.21 14.63 -1.77
C ALA A 19 3.32 15.36 -3.12
N GLY A 20 3.12 16.68 -3.11
CA GLY A 20 3.12 17.52 -4.32
C GLY A 20 4.48 17.51 -5.03
N ALA A 21 4.45 17.75 -6.34
CA ALA A 21 5.65 17.83 -7.16
C ALA A 21 6.43 19.12 -6.89
N SER A 22 7.63 18.99 -6.34
CA SER A 22 8.72 19.95 -6.53
C SER A 22 10.05 19.21 -6.46
N ARG A 23 11.03 19.73 -7.22
CA ARG A 23 12.39 19.22 -7.43
C ARG A 23 12.97 18.51 -6.20
N GLY A 24 13.49 17.30 -6.44
CA GLY A 24 13.70 16.28 -5.41
C GLY A 24 14.60 16.68 -4.23
N PRO A 25 14.26 16.23 -3.02
CA PRO A 25 15.18 16.11 -1.90
C PRO A 25 15.47 14.63 -1.55
N ALA A 26 16.49 14.43 -0.73
CA ALA A 26 17.01 13.13 -0.31
C ALA A 26 15.93 12.21 0.31
N LEU A 27 16.09 10.90 0.13
CA LEU A 27 15.17 9.82 0.51
C LEU A 27 14.61 9.90 1.95
N THR A 28 15.31 10.56 2.87
CA THR A 28 14.91 10.80 4.26
C THR A 28 13.77 11.80 4.41
N ASP A 29 13.64 12.74 3.48
CA ASP A 29 12.67 13.84 3.54
C ASP A 29 11.24 13.33 3.34
N SER A 30 11.06 12.34 2.44
CA SER A 30 9.75 11.73 2.18
C SER A 30 9.21 10.90 3.35
N GLU A 31 10.07 10.21 4.11
CA GLU A 31 9.66 9.44 5.28
C GLU A 31 9.34 10.35 6.47
N GLN A 32 10.09 11.45 6.62
CA GLN A 32 9.82 12.48 7.61
C GLN A 32 8.49 13.18 7.33
N GLU A 33 8.25 13.62 6.08
CA GLU A 33 6.98 14.24 5.67
C GLU A 33 5.79 13.30 5.95
N LEU A 34 5.92 12.01 5.59
CA LEU A 34 4.89 11.02 5.87
C LEU A 34 4.64 10.88 7.38
N SER A 35 5.69 10.82 8.19
CA SER A 35 5.57 10.67 9.63
C SER A 35 4.86 11.87 10.26
N GLU A 36 5.21 13.10 9.86
CA GLU A 36 4.54 14.31 10.34
C GLU A 36 3.07 14.39 9.89
N ARG A 37 2.79 13.97 8.64
CA ARG A 37 1.41 13.88 8.15
C ARG A 37 0.58 12.87 8.93
N LEU A 38 1.14 11.70 9.26
CA LEU A 38 0.44 10.67 10.03
C LEU A 38 0.16 11.14 11.47
N LYS A 39 1.13 11.77 12.13
CA LYS A 39 0.92 12.38 13.46
C LYS A 39 -0.21 13.42 13.45
N ARG A 40 -0.29 14.24 12.40
CA ARG A 40 -1.36 15.24 12.25
C ARG A 40 -2.73 14.62 11.99
N LEU A 41 -2.80 13.54 11.21
CA LEU A 41 -4.06 12.86 10.88
C LEU A 41 -4.56 11.95 12.02
N TYR A 42 -3.64 11.31 12.74
CA TYR A 42 -3.93 10.31 13.76
C TYR A 42 -3.21 10.63 15.09
N PRO A 43 -3.45 11.81 15.70
CA PRO A 43 -2.70 12.27 16.87
C PRO A 43 -2.88 11.40 18.12
N ALA A 44 -3.94 10.58 18.17
CA ALA A 44 -4.20 9.66 19.27
C ALA A 44 -3.48 8.31 19.14
N VAL A 45 -2.79 8.04 18.02
CA VAL A 45 -2.09 6.78 17.78
C VAL A 45 -0.67 6.85 18.35
N ASN A 46 -0.35 5.94 19.27
CA ASN A 46 1.02 5.67 19.66
C ASN A 46 1.66 4.67 18.68
N GLU A 47 2.55 5.14 17.81
CA GLU A 47 3.21 4.32 16.79
C GLU A 47 4.25 3.33 17.35
N GLU A 48 4.74 3.53 18.59
CA GLU A 48 5.68 2.59 19.24
C GLU A 48 4.97 1.31 19.68
N GLU A 49 3.71 1.42 20.13
CA GLU A 49 2.89 0.29 20.53
C GLU A 49 2.08 -0.28 19.36
N THR A 50 1.48 0.60 18.56
CA THR A 50 0.56 0.24 17.47
C THR A 50 0.94 0.96 16.16
N PRO A 51 2.00 0.50 15.48
CA PRO A 51 2.50 1.16 14.28
C PRO A 51 1.44 1.19 13.17
N LEU A 52 1.38 2.32 12.45
CA LEU A 52 0.47 2.47 11.32
C LEU A 52 0.97 1.69 10.09
N PRO A 53 0.04 1.21 9.22
CA PRO A 53 0.44 0.62 7.96
C PRO A 53 0.98 1.70 7.01
N ARG A 54 2.26 1.58 6.63
CA ARG A 54 2.96 2.51 5.72
C ARG A 54 3.24 1.92 4.33
N SER A 55 3.20 0.59 4.18
CA SER A 55 3.47 -0.10 2.91
C SER A 55 2.85 -1.49 2.85
N TRP A 56 2.93 -2.15 1.69
CA TRP A 56 2.54 -3.55 1.54
C TRP A 56 3.58 -4.48 2.14
N SER A 57 3.11 -5.58 2.73
CA SER A 57 3.99 -6.54 3.37
C SER A 57 4.69 -7.43 2.34
N PRO A 58 6.03 -7.52 2.34
CA PRO A 58 6.76 -8.45 1.48
C PRO A 58 6.60 -9.91 1.95
N LYS A 59 6.25 -10.12 3.23
CA LYS A 59 6.07 -11.43 3.85
C LYS A 59 4.63 -11.92 3.72
N ASP A 60 3.67 -11.00 3.81
CA ASP A 60 2.25 -11.29 3.90
C ASP A 60 1.53 -11.01 2.58
N LYS A 61 1.95 -11.75 1.55
CA LYS A 61 1.48 -11.65 0.18
C LYS A 61 1.48 -13.01 -0.50
N TYR A 62 0.63 -13.17 -1.50
CA TYR A 62 0.68 -14.35 -2.35
C TYR A 62 1.95 -14.39 -3.23
N SER A 63 2.35 -15.59 -3.67
CA SER A 63 3.57 -15.80 -4.48
C SER A 63 3.52 -15.06 -5.82
N SER A 64 2.33 -14.97 -6.42
CA SER A 64 2.05 -14.25 -7.68
C SER A 64 2.06 -12.72 -7.55
N ILE A 65 2.34 -12.17 -6.36
CA ILE A 65 2.46 -10.72 -6.14
C ILE A 65 3.94 -10.30 -6.12
N GLY A 66 4.30 -9.33 -6.97
CA GLY A 66 5.56 -8.60 -6.91
C GLY A 66 5.37 -7.22 -6.27
N LEU A 67 6.36 -6.77 -5.51
CA LEU A 67 6.36 -5.43 -4.89
C LEU A 67 7.54 -4.61 -5.43
N SER A 68 7.34 -3.31 -5.64
CA SER A 68 8.40 -2.36 -5.96
C SER A 68 8.08 -0.97 -5.37
N GLN A 69 8.97 0.02 -5.56
CA GLN A 69 8.81 1.39 -5.03
C GLN A 69 8.54 1.39 -3.53
N ASN A 70 9.50 0.90 -2.74
CA ASN A 70 9.41 0.81 -1.27
C ASN A 70 8.17 0.03 -0.80
N ASN A 71 7.83 -1.02 -1.54
CA ASN A 71 6.65 -1.85 -1.31
C ASN A 71 5.31 -1.08 -1.39
N LEU A 72 5.26 0.03 -2.13
CA LEU A 72 4.01 0.72 -2.42
C LEU A 72 3.44 0.26 -3.77
N ARG A 73 4.27 -0.05 -4.77
CA ARG A 73 3.77 -0.53 -6.06
C ARG A 73 3.58 -2.04 -6.05
N VAL A 74 2.38 -2.49 -6.39
CA VAL A 74 2.04 -3.90 -6.53
C VAL A 74 1.93 -4.27 -8.00
N HIS A 75 2.55 -5.39 -8.38
CA HIS A 75 2.47 -5.98 -9.71
C HIS A 75 1.95 -7.40 -9.62
N TYR A 76 0.99 -7.74 -10.45
CA TYR A 76 0.54 -9.11 -10.62
C TYR A 76 1.44 -9.83 -11.63
N LYS A 77 2.03 -10.96 -11.23
CA LYS A 77 2.90 -11.80 -12.07
C LYS A 77 2.39 -13.24 -12.26
N GLY A 78 1.13 -13.50 -11.90
CA GLY A 78 0.48 -14.78 -12.15
C GLY A 78 -0.02 -14.91 -13.59
N HIS A 79 -0.49 -16.10 -13.95
CA HIS A 79 -1.03 -16.37 -15.29
C HIS A 79 -2.36 -15.66 -15.55
N GLY A 80 -3.16 -15.44 -14.50
CA GLY A 80 -4.39 -14.64 -14.54
C GLY A 80 -5.46 -15.18 -15.47
N LYS A 81 -5.55 -16.50 -15.67
CA LYS A 81 -6.51 -17.09 -16.63
C LYS A 81 -7.90 -17.25 -16.03
N ASN A 82 -7.95 -17.61 -14.75
CA ASN A 82 -9.20 -17.88 -14.04
C ASN A 82 -9.20 -17.18 -12.66
N HIS A 83 -10.38 -17.06 -12.04
CA HIS A 83 -10.50 -16.47 -10.69
C HIS A 83 -9.69 -17.19 -9.60
N LYS A 84 -9.29 -18.45 -9.83
CA LYS A 84 -8.38 -19.20 -8.95
C LYS A 84 -6.98 -18.57 -8.86
N ASP A 85 -6.60 -17.78 -9.86
CA ASP A 85 -5.32 -17.09 -9.91
C ASP A 85 -5.37 -15.72 -9.21
N ALA A 86 -6.51 -15.33 -8.64
CA ALA A 86 -6.63 -14.12 -7.85
C ALA A 86 -5.62 -14.15 -6.69
N ALA A 87 -4.98 -13.01 -6.45
CA ALA A 87 -3.91 -12.90 -5.48
C ALA A 87 -4.15 -11.69 -4.58
N SER A 88 -3.64 -11.74 -3.36
CA SER A 88 -3.78 -10.62 -2.42
C SER A 88 -2.48 -10.33 -1.68
N VAL A 89 -2.39 -9.12 -1.17
CA VAL A 89 -1.34 -8.69 -0.24
C VAL A 89 -1.96 -7.87 0.88
N ARG A 90 -1.43 -8.04 2.09
CA ARG A 90 -1.79 -7.26 3.27
C ARG A 90 -0.77 -6.15 3.51
N ALA A 91 -1.21 -5.07 4.15
CA ALA A 91 -0.29 -4.05 4.66
C ALA A 91 0.62 -4.62 5.77
N THR A 92 1.72 -3.94 6.07
CA THR A 92 2.68 -4.36 7.10
C THR A 92 2.08 -4.47 8.51
N HIS A 93 1.14 -3.57 8.85
CA HIS A 93 0.52 -3.52 10.18
C HIS A 93 -1.02 -3.45 10.09
N PRO A 94 -1.74 -3.93 11.11
CA PRO A 94 -3.17 -3.64 11.26
C PRO A 94 -3.41 -2.14 11.43
N ILE A 95 -4.64 -1.69 11.20
CA ILE A 95 -5.06 -0.31 11.52
C ILE A 95 -5.32 -0.26 13.04
N PRO A 96 -4.64 0.63 13.79
CA PRO A 96 -4.88 0.83 15.22
C PRO A 96 -6.31 1.34 15.49
N ALA A 97 -6.93 0.84 16.57
CA ALA A 97 -8.26 1.30 16.98
C ALA A 97 -8.27 2.80 17.33
N ALA A 98 -7.16 3.31 17.88
CA ALA A 98 -6.97 4.72 18.24
C ALA A 98 -7.01 5.68 17.04
N CYS A 99 -7.00 5.18 15.79
CA CYS A 99 -7.18 6.05 14.62
C CYS A 99 -8.56 6.73 14.62
N GLY A 100 -9.59 6.09 15.19
CA GLY A 100 -10.98 6.46 14.98
C GLY A 100 -11.41 6.24 13.54
N ILE A 101 -11.03 7.15 12.65
CA ILE A 101 -11.21 7.04 11.20
C ILE A 101 -9.85 6.78 10.57
N TYR A 102 -9.76 5.85 9.63
CA TYR A 102 -8.52 5.59 8.88
C TYR A 102 -8.79 5.62 7.38
N TYR A 103 -7.94 6.36 6.66
CA TYR A 103 -8.07 6.60 5.23
C TYR A 103 -6.79 6.21 4.48
N PHE A 104 -6.95 5.55 3.34
CA PHE A 104 -5.89 5.30 2.37
C PHE A 104 -6.50 5.26 0.97
N GLU A 105 -5.72 5.69 -0.02
CA GLU A 105 -6.12 5.66 -1.43
C GLU A 105 -5.34 4.62 -2.20
N VAL A 106 -5.93 4.20 -3.30
CA VAL A 106 -5.37 3.20 -4.20
C VAL A 106 -5.58 3.68 -5.63
N LYS A 107 -4.49 3.90 -6.35
CA LYS A 107 -4.46 4.23 -7.77
C LYS A 107 -4.25 2.98 -8.60
N ILE A 108 -5.18 2.70 -9.50
CA ILE A 108 -4.99 1.69 -10.55
C ILE A 108 -4.08 2.27 -11.62
N VAL A 109 -2.94 1.65 -11.83
CA VAL A 109 -1.91 2.08 -12.78
C VAL A 109 -2.02 1.33 -14.09
N SER A 110 -2.51 0.10 -14.05
CA SER A 110 -2.88 -0.68 -15.23
C SER A 110 -3.98 -1.67 -14.88
N LYS A 111 -5.03 -1.68 -15.70
CA LYS A 111 -6.11 -2.67 -15.66
C LYS A 111 -5.75 -3.99 -16.35
N GLY A 112 -4.49 -4.19 -16.70
CA GLY A 112 -4.03 -5.35 -17.44
C GLY A 112 -4.62 -5.48 -18.85
N ARG A 113 -4.65 -6.73 -19.35
CA ARG A 113 -5.06 -7.03 -20.74
C ARG A 113 -6.58 -7.09 -20.85
N ASP A 114 -7.23 -7.71 -19.87
CA ASP A 114 -8.63 -8.12 -19.98
C ASP A 114 -9.60 -7.24 -19.16
N GLY A 115 -9.09 -6.35 -18.29
CA GLY A 115 -9.81 -5.20 -17.73
C GLY A 115 -10.73 -5.52 -16.55
#